data_AF-A0A6N7KJF9-F1
#
_entry.id   AF-A0A6N7KJF9-F1
#
_cell.length_a   1.000
_cell.length_b   1.000
_cell.length_c   1.000
_cell.angle_alpha   90.00
_cell.angle_beta   90.00
_cell.angle_gamma   90.00
#
_symmetry.space_group_name_H-M   'P 1'
#
loop_
_entity.id
_entity.type
_entity.pdbx_description
1 polymer ?
#
loop_
_entity_poly.entity_id
_entity_poly.type
_entity_poly.pdbx_seq_one_letter_code
_entity_poly.pdbx_strand_id
1 'polypeptide(L)' 'MTGPRPGGAPATREQHRPRIPLICPRCGHEQRVVPGGPERAVKVVHVATGREACEPGDLARAPDNGP' A
#
# COMPACT_ATOMS: atom_id res chain seq x y z
N MET A 1 5.22 -32.54 36.77
CA MET A 1 6.20 -31.45 36.66
C MET A 1 6.16 -30.97 35.21
N THR A 2 5.66 -29.76 34.99
CA THR A 2 5.48 -29.13 33.67
C THR A 2 6.83 -28.61 33.14
N GLY A 3 7.18 -28.91 31.89
CA GLY A 3 8.36 -28.39 31.18
C GLY A 3 8.12 -28.38 29.67
N PRO A 4 8.66 -27.39 28.93
CA PRO A 4 7.85 -26.53 28.07
C PRO A 4 7.68 -27.03 26.62
N ARG A 5 6.52 -26.74 26.05
CA ARG A 5 6.24 -26.85 24.60
C ARG A 5 7.01 -25.75 23.87
N PRO A 6 7.77 -26.02 22.80
CA PRO A 6 8.24 -24.95 21.93
C PRO A 6 7.02 -24.34 21.23
N GLY A 7 6.72 -23.10 21.61
CA GLY A 7 5.68 -22.28 21.02
C GLY A 7 5.96 -22.04 19.54
N GLY A 8 4.93 -22.20 18.72
CA GLY A 8 4.98 -21.87 17.30
C GLY A 8 5.28 -20.39 17.09
N ALA A 9 6.30 -20.13 16.28
CA ALA A 9 6.49 -18.82 15.67
C ALA A 9 6.06 -18.92 14.20
N PRO A 10 4.92 -18.35 13.79
CA PRO A 10 4.72 -17.93 12.42
C PRO A 10 4.92 -16.42 12.37
N ALA A 11 6.16 -15.95 12.46
CA ALA A 11 6.47 -14.56 12.18
C ALA A 11 7.42 -14.50 10.99
N THR A 12 6.97 -13.78 9.95
CA THR A 12 7.74 -13.26 8.80
C THR A 12 7.92 -14.14 7.55
N ARG A 13 7.04 -15.11 7.27
CA ARG A 13 7.04 -15.80 5.95
C ARG A 13 6.11 -15.19 4.90
N GLU A 14 5.52 -14.02 5.18
CA GLU A 14 4.49 -13.38 4.34
C GLU A 14 4.87 -11.98 3.83
N GLN A 15 6.16 -11.72 3.60
CA GLN A 15 6.61 -10.40 3.12
C GLN A 15 7.23 -10.40 1.72
N HIS A 16 7.38 -11.58 1.09
CA HIS A 16 8.07 -11.71 -0.20
C HIS A 16 7.22 -12.40 -1.28
N ARG A 17 5.90 -12.21 -1.26
CA ARG A 17 5.11 -12.48 -2.48
C ARG A 17 5.32 -11.27 -3.40
N PRO A 18 5.74 -11.45 -4.67
CA PRO A 18 5.85 -10.33 -5.60
C PRO A 18 4.48 -9.67 -5.70
N ARG A 19 4.33 -8.48 -5.11
CA ARG A 19 3.10 -7.69 -5.19
C ARG A 19 3.13 -7.01 -6.55
N ILE A 20 2.09 -7.20 -7.34
CA ILE A 20 1.89 -6.43 -8.57
C ILE A 20 1.94 -4.94 -8.15
N PRO A 21 2.78 -4.10 -8.81
CA PRO A 21 2.89 -2.70 -8.44
C PRO A 21 1.52 -2.04 -8.58
N LEU A 22 1.10 -1.33 -7.55
CA LEU A 22 -0.14 -0.57 -7.60
C LEU A 22 0.14 0.69 -8.42
N ILE A 23 -0.61 0.94 -9.49
CA ILE A 23 -0.40 2.11 -10.35
C ILE A 23 -1.61 3.02 -10.23
N CYS A 24 -1.38 4.32 -10.02
CA CYS A 24 -2.45 5.31 -9.99
C CYS A 24 -3.12 5.38 -11.38
N PRO A 25 -4.43 5.13 -11.50
CA PRO A 25 -5.10 5.17 -12.79
C PRO A 25 -5.21 6.58 -13.38
N ARG A 26 -4.95 7.62 -12.57
CA ARG A 26 -4.98 9.02 -13.02
C ARG A 26 -3.63 9.44 -13.61
N CYS A 27 -2.56 9.40 -12.82
CA CYS A 27 -1.26 9.91 -13.24
C CYS A 27 -0.28 8.84 -13.74
N GLY A 28 -0.59 7.55 -13.60
CA GLY A 28 0.31 6.46 -13.97
C GLY A 28 1.48 6.24 -13.00
N HIS A 29 1.53 6.95 -11.88
CA HIS A 29 2.59 6.79 -10.88
C HIS A 29 2.37 5.58 -9.97
N GLU A 30 3.47 4.99 -9.52
CA GLU A 30 3.42 3.91 -8.53
C GLU A 30 2.83 4.40 -7.20
N GLN A 31 1.97 3.57 -6.63
CA GLN A 31 1.29 3.76 -5.37
C GLN A 31 1.63 2.63 -4.41
N ARG A 32 1.53 2.93 -3.12
CA ARG A 32 1.67 1.95 -2.04
C ARG A 32 0.52 2.08 -1.06
N VAL A 33 0.12 0.94 -0.52
CA VAL A 33 -0.81 0.88 0.60
C VAL A 33 -0.01 1.16 1.88
N VAL A 34 -0.44 2.17 2.63
CA VAL A 34 0.02 2.43 3.99
C VAL A 34 -0.99 1.76 4.93
N PRO A 35 -0.58 0.70 5.64
CA PRO A 35 -1.46 0.04 6.59
C PRO A 35 -1.88 1.02 7.69
N GLY A 36 -3.15 0.92 8.07
CA GLY A 36 -3.72 1.67 9.18
C GLY A 36 -3.30 1.13 10.55
N GLY A 37 -3.88 1.72 11.59
CA GLY A 37 -3.77 1.28 12.97
C GLY A 37 -5.13 1.38 13.69
N PRO A 38 -5.19 1.18 15.00
CA PRO A 38 -6.45 1.18 15.77
C PRO A 38 -7.28 2.46 15.57
N GLU A 39 -6.61 3.59 15.36
CA GLU A 39 -7.22 4.91 15.17
C GLU A 39 -6.89 5.53 13.80
N ARG A 40 -6.29 4.76 12.87
CA ARG A 40 -5.85 5.27 11.56
C ARG A 40 -6.37 4.38 10.45
N ALA A 41 -7.09 4.97 9.50
CA ALA A 41 -7.51 4.26 8.30
C ALA A 41 -6.31 3.85 7.43
N VAL A 42 -6.50 2.77 6.67
CA VAL A 42 -5.59 2.38 5.59
C VAL A 42 -5.63 3.46 4.52
N LYS A 43 -4.47 3.82 3.96
CA LYS A 43 -4.34 4.84 2.91
C LYS A 43 -3.61 4.30 1.69
N VAL A 44 -3.88 4.89 0.53
CA VAL A 44 -3.12 4.63 -0.70
C VAL A 44 -2.44 5.93 -1.11
N VAL A 45 -1.12 5.91 -1.15
CA VAL A 45 -0.32 7.11 -1.46
C VAL A 45 0.61 6.83 -2.63
N HIS A 46 0.96 7.87 -3.38
CA HIS A 46 2.03 7.79 -4.37
C HIS A 46 3.37 7.53 -3.68
N VAL A 47 4.17 6.62 -4.24
CA VAL A 47 5.47 6.25 -3.66
C VAL A 47 6.43 7.44 -3.68
N ALA A 48 6.41 8.24 -4.75
CA ALA A 48 7.31 9.38 -4.91
C ALA A 48 7.02 10.55 -3.96
N THR A 49 5.73 10.86 -3.72
CA THR A 49 5.34 12.07 -2.96
C THR A 49 4.81 11.77 -1.56
N GLY A 50 4.43 10.52 -1.28
CA GLY A 50 3.75 10.15 -0.03
C GLY A 50 2.34 10.74 0.12
N ARG A 51 1.78 11.33 -0.95
CA ARG A 51 0.46 11.97 -0.96
C ARG A 51 -0.59 11.09 -1.64
N GLU A 52 -1.82 11.17 -1.16
CA GLU A 52 -3.00 10.50 -1.75
C GLU A 52 -3.43 11.21 -3.05
N ALA A 53 -3.27 12.53 -3.09
CA ALA A 53 -3.58 13.36 -4.26
C ALA A 53 -2.50 13.24 -5.33
N CYS A 54 -2.93 13.27 -6.60
CA CYS A 54 -2.03 13.50 -7.73
C CYS A 54 -1.64 14.98 -7.76
N GLU A 55 -0.42 15.28 -8.23
CA GLU A 55 -0.05 16.67 -8.47
C GLU A 55 -0.81 17.20 -9.71
N PRO A 56 -1.15 18.50 -9.74
CA PRO A 56 -1.93 19.08 -10.84
C PRO A 56 -1.28 18.87 -12.21
N GLY A 57 0.06 18.89 -12.26
CA GLY A 57 0.82 18.65 -13.49
C GLY A 57 0.69 17.23 -14.05
N ASP A 58 0.37 16.26 -13.19
CA ASP A 58 0.24 14.85 -13.58
C ASP A 58 -1.20 14.46 -13.95
N LEU A 59 -2.18 15.25 -13.51
CA LEU A 59 -3.59 15.04 -13.85
C LEU A 59 -3.90 15.37 -15.30
N ALA A 60 -3.12 16.25 -15.93
CA ALA A 60 -3.30 16.67 -17.33
C ALA A 60 -3.06 15.56 -18.38
N ARG A 61 -2.60 14.38 -17.95
CA ARG A 61 -2.29 13.23 -18.81
C ARG A 61 -3.24 12.04 -18.63
N ALA A 62 -4.22 12.14 -17.74
CA ALA A 62 -5.24 11.12 -17.52
C ALA A 62 -6.40 11.27 -18.52
N PRO A 63 -6.93 10.20 -19.13
CA PRO A 63 -8.22 10.27 -19.80
C PRO A 63 -9.30 10.48 -18.74
N ASP A 64 -10.10 11.53 -18.93
CA ASP A 64 -11.30 11.84 -18.15
C ASP A 64 -12.22 10.60 -18.14
N ASN A 65 -12.28 9.89 -17.01
CA ASN A 65 -13.34 8.92 -16.75
C ASN A 65 -14.36 9.61 -15.86
N GLY A 66 -15.23 10.40 -16.49
CA GLY A 66 -16.44 10.97 -15.90
C GLY A 66 -17.58 9.93 -15.74
N PRO A 67 -18.74 10.39 -15.23
CA PRO A 67 -19.44 9.96 -14.00
C PRO A 67 -20.13 8.58 -14.02
#